data_AF-A0A4R8L3V6-F1
#
_entry.id   AF-A0A4R8L3V6-F1
#
_cell.length_a   1.000
_cell.length_b   1.000
_cell.length_c   1.000
_cell.angle_alpha   90.00
_cell.angle_beta   90.00
_cell.angle_gamma   90.00
#
_symmetry.space_group_name_H-M   'P 1'
#
loop_
_entity.id
_entity.type
_entity.pdbx_description
1 polymer ?
#
loop_
_entity_poly.entity_id
_entity_poly.type
_entity_poly.pdbx_seq_one_letter_code
_entity_poly.pdbx_strand_id
1 'polypeptide(L)'
;MRLTTLTLTAAALFAALPVHAATMPTLEQIQAAVQEGVAKTQAKMQSAMPVPIAVKVKSLQGCQDSLEVPGEVVCLVGMSAGMRDGFNVLPLRNEGDTWVGVERKNAKFAGPSPAEAQAMIRAWAKEEVARNPEAAKDVQMQEAQSTMQVKVVNECDVQRKTGYLVCDTELSLPSRPQGFNTELTVMLERGNWRYVPR
;
A
#
# COMPACT_ATOMS: atom_id res chain seq x y z
N MET A 1 36.03 64.36 7.00
CA MET A 1 35.55 63.34 6.04
C MET A 1 34.83 62.25 6.82
N ARG A 2 33.49 62.20 6.77
CA ARG A 2 32.71 61.09 7.37
C ARG A 2 31.96 60.41 6.23
N LEU A 3 32.36 59.17 5.93
CA LEU A 3 31.74 58.34 4.89
C LEU A 3 30.42 57.74 5.41
N THR A 4 29.37 57.99 4.65
CA THR A 4 28.06 57.35 4.67
C THR A 4 28.13 55.90 4.18
N THR A 5 27.59 54.96 4.95
CA THR A 5 27.32 53.58 4.52
C THR A 5 25.81 53.35 4.53
N LEU A 6 25.23 53.19 3.32
CA LEU A 6 23.87 52.72 3.09
C LEU A 6 23.93 51.21 2.86
N THR A 7 23.32 50.43 3.77
CA THR A 7 23.15 48.98 3.59
C THR A 7 21.81 48.71 2.91
N LEU A 8 21.88 48.27 1.65
CA LEU A 8 20.74 47.84 0.84
C LEU A 8 20.33 46.42 1.26
N THR A 9 19.21 46.26 1.97
CA THR A 9 18.67 44.95 2.33
C THR A 9 17.70 44.47 1.25
N ALA A 10 18.13 43.53 0.42
CA ALA A 10 17.27 42.87 -0.55
C ALA A 10 16.45 41.77 0.14
N ALA A 11 15.14 41.98 0.26
CA ALA A 11 14.21 40.97 0.74
C ALA A 11 13.85 40.02 -0.41
N ALA A 12 14.42 38.80 -0.40
CA ALA A 12 14.00 37.73 -1.29
C ALA A 12 12.68 37.12 -0.78
N LEU A 13 11.58 37.41 -1.46
CA LEU A 13 10.30 36.74 -1.28
C LEU A 13 10.41 35.32 -1.84
N PHE A 14 10.60 34.34 -0.97
CA PHE A 14 10.38 32.94 -1.31
C PHE A 14 8.87 32.72 -1.48
N ALA A 15 8.43 32.63 -2.73
CA ALA A 15 7.10 32.13 -3.07
C ALA A 15 7.02 30.66 -2.66
N ALA A 16 6.41 30.39 -1.51
CA ALA A 16 6.01 29.05 -1.12
C ALA A 16 4.86 28.60 -2.04
N LEU A 17 5.18 27.83 -3.07
CA LEU A 17 4.17 27.12 -3.85
C LEU A 17 3.48 26.11 -2.91
N PRO A 18 2.14 26.01 -2.92
CA PRO A 18 1.45 24.96 -2.20
C PRO A 18 1.81 23.63 -2.88
N VAL A 19 2.64 22.85 -2.19
CA VAL A 19 2.73 21.41 -2.44
C VAL A 19 1.32 20.88 -2.22
N HIS A 20 0.57 20.69 -3.30
CA HIS A 20 -0.70 20.01 -3.26
C HIS A 20 -0.37 18.60 -2.79
N ALA A 21 -0.59 18.31 -1.51
CA ALA A 21 -0.64 16.94 -1.03
C ALA A 21 -1.63 16.22 -1.95
N ALA A 22 -1.14 15.24 -2.73
CA ALA A 22 -1.99 14.47 -3.62
C ALA A 22 -3.06 13.82 -2.75
N THR A 23 -4.29 14.34 -2.81
CA THR A 23 -5.40 13.80 -2.03
C THR A 23 -5.71 12.43 -2.59
N MET A 24 -5.48 11.38 -1.80
CA MET A 24 -5.84 10.00 -2.18
C MET A 24 -7.32 9.92 -2.59
N PRO A 25 -7.68 9.12 -3.61
CA PRO A 25 -9.04 9.05 -4.10
C PRO A 25 -9.99 8.46 -3.04
N THR A 26 -11.20 9.02 -2.95
CA THR A 26 -12.26 8.45 -2.11
C THR A 26 -12.92 7.23 -2.76
N LEU A 27 -13.65 6.42 -1.99
CA LEU A 27 -14.37 5.28 -2.54
C LEU A 27 -15.35 5.68 -3.66
N GLU A 28 -16.02 6.82 -3.52
CA GLU A 28 -16.94 7.36 -4.52
C GLU A 28 -16.21 7.72 -5.82
N GLN A 29 -15.04 8.37 -5.71
CA GLN A 29 -14.21 8.70 -6.87
C GLN A 29 -13.69 7.44 -7.58
N ILE A 30 -13.32 6.41 -6.82
CA ILE A 30 -12.91 5.12 -7.37
C ILE A 30 -14.08 4.44 -8.09
N GLN A 31 -15.29 4.46 -7.50
CA GLN A 31 -16.48 3.91 -8.13
C GLN A 31 -16.78 4.60 -9.46
N ALA A 32 -16.68 5.93 -9.51
CA ALA A 32 -16.84 6.71 -10.73
C ALA A 32 -15.80 6.33 -11.79
N ALA A 33 -14.51 6.27 -11.41
CA ALA A 33 -13.41 5.89 -12.31
C ALA A 33 -13.60 4.49 -12.93
N VAL A 34 -14.07 3.52 -12.12
CA VAL A 34 -14.36 2.16 -12.58
C VAL A 34 -15.55 2.14 -13.53
N GLN A 35 -16.64 2.85 -13.21
CA GLN A 35 -17.82 2.93 -14.08
C GLN A 35 -17.48 3.56 -15.44
N GLU A 36 -16.68 4.63 -15.44
CA GLU A 36 -16.20 5.26 -16.67
C GLU A 36 -15.34 4.30 -17.50
N GLY A 37 -14.40 3.57 -16.87
CA GLY A 37 -13.58 2.57 -17.53
C GLY A 37 -14.40 1.43 -18.15
N VAL A 38 -15.44 0.97 -17.45
CA VAL A 38 -16.38 -0.03 -17.98
C VAL A 38 -17.15 0.52 -19.18
N ALA A 39 -17.68 1.75 -19.09
CA ALA A 39 -18.40 2.39 -20.19
C ALA A 39 -17.51 2.56 -21.43
N LYS A 40 -16.25 2.99 -21.26
CA LYS A 40 -15.25 3.08 -22.34
C LYS A 40 -14.99 1.71 -22.97
N THR A 41 -14.88 0.66 -22.17
CA THR A 41 -14.66 -0.71 -22.67
C THR A 41 -15.86 -1.23 -23.46
N GLN A 42 -17.07 -1.01 -22.95
CA GLN A 42 -18.32 -1.38 -23.63
C GLN A 42 -18.50 -0.63 -24.96
N ALA A 43 -18.17 0.67 -24.99
CA ALA A 43 -18.20 1.47 -26.21
C ALA A 43 -17.23 0.94 -27.29
N LYS A 44 -16.04 0.44 -26.90
CA LYS A 44 -15.10 -0.19 -27.83
C LYS A 44 -15.58 -1.56 -28.35
N MET A 45 -16.45 -2.25 -27.59
CA MET A 45 -16.93 -3.60 -27.91
C MET A 45 -18.24 -3.64 -28.73
N GLN A 46 -18.71 -2.50 -29.25
CA GLN A 46 -19.98 -2.36 -29.99
C GLN A 46 -20.16 -3.29 -31.23
N SER A 47 -19.13 -4.04 -31.63
CA SER A 47 -19.17 -5.04 -32.72
C SER A 47 -19.38 -6.50 -32.26
N ALA A 48 -19.41 -6.77 -30.95
CA ALA A 48 -19.71 -8.10 -30.38
C ALA A 48 -20.88 -7.98 -29.40
N MET A 49 -21.78 -8.97 -29.34
CA MET A 49 -22.97 -8.94 -28.48
C MET A 49 -22.60 -8.53 -27.04
N PRO A 50 -23.16 -7.43 -26.50
CA PRO A 50 -22.74 -6.92 -25.20
C PRO A 50 -23.25 -7.84 -24.11
N VAL A 51 -22.33 -8.58 -23.46
CA VAL A 51 -22.63 -9.22 -22.17
C VAL A 51 -22.47 -8.14 -21.10
N PRO A 52 -23.54 -7.72 -20.40
CA PRO A 52 -23.44 -6.71 -19.36
C PRO A 52 -22.71 -7.30 -18.14
N ILE A 53 -21.38 -7.24 -18.12
CA ILE A 53 -20.61 -7.50 -16.91
C ILE A 53 -20.73 -6.26 -16.03
N ALA A 54 -21.63 -6.32 -15.04
CA ALA A 54 -21.69 -5.30 -14.01
C ALA A 54 -20.45 -5.43 -13.11
N VAL A 55 -19.51 -4.48 -13.26
CA VAL A 55 -18.38 -4.34 -12.35
C VAL A 55 -18.77 -3.36 -11.25
N LYS A 56 -18.55 -3.73 -9.99
CA LYS A 56 -18.82 -2.88 -8.82
C LYS A 56 -17.64 -2.90 -7.86
N VAL A 57 -17.34 -1.75 -7.28
CA VAL A 57 -16.39 -1.60 -6.17
C VAL A 57 -17.17 -1.69 -4.87
N LYS A 58 -16.87 -2.71 -4.07
CA LYS A 58 -17.55 -3.03 -2.81
C LYS A 58 -16.87 -2.41 -1.59
N SER A 59 -15.54 -2.27 -1.64
CA SER A 59 -14.75 -1.75 -0.52
C SER A 59 -13.41 -1.16 -0.98
N LEU A 60 -12.86 -0.28 -0.14
CA LEU A 60 -11.52 0.29 -0.28
C LEU A 60 -10.73 -0.03 1.00
N GLN A 61 -9.59 -0.72 0.87
CA GLN A 61 -8.70 -1.00 1.99
C GLN A 61 -7.67 0.11 2.23
N GLY A 62 -7.24 0.74 1.13
CA GLY A 62 -6.34 1.88 1.16
C GLY A 62 -5.77 2.18 -0.21
N CYS A 63 -5.19 3.36 -0.33
CA CYS A 63 -4.47 3.83 -1.52
C CYS A 63 -3.10 4.33 -1.10
N GLN A 64 -2.17 4.24 -2.04
CA GLN A 64 -0.79 4.68 -1.87
C GLN A 64 -0.22 5.09 -3.22
N ASP A 65 0.90 5.80 -3.20
CA ASP A 65 1.60 6.14 -4.43
C ASP A 65 2.06 4.88 -5.17
N SER A 66 1.99 4.93 -6.50
CA SER A 66 2.46 3.86 -7.37
C SER A 66 3.99 3.76 -7.28
N LEU A 67 4.48 2.54 -7.03
CA LEU A 67 5.92 2.24 -7.11
C LEU A 67 6.44 2.24 -8.55
N GLU A 68 5.53 2.12 -9.53
CA GLU A 68 5.86 1.90 -10.93
C GLU A 68 5.84 3.20 -11.74
N VAL A 69 4.95 4.14 -11.41
CA VAL A 69 4.72 5.35 -12.20
C VAL A 69 4.51 6.57 -11.29
N PRO A 70 5.42 7.55 -11.30
CA PRO A 70 5.27 8.79 -10.54
C PRO A 70 3.98 9.53 -10.89
N GLY A 71 3.25 10.01 -9.87
CA GLY A 71 1.99 10.73 -10.04
C GLY A 71 0.75 9.86 -10.25
N GLU A 72 0.91 8.54 -10.33
CA GLU A 72 -0.20 7.59 -10.20
C GLU A 72 -0.31 7.08 -8.76
N VAL A 73 -1.51 6.66 -8.38
CA VAL A 73 -1.77 5.96 -7.12
C VAL A 73 -2.27 4.55 -7.43
N VAL A 74 -2.05 3.63 -6.50
CA VAL A 74 -2.59 2.27 -6.53
C VAL A 74 -3.49 2.07 -5.32
N CYS A 75 -4.70 1.58 -5.55
CA CYS A 75 -5.70 1.35 -4.52
C CYS A 75 -6.04 -0.14 -4.41
N LEU A 76 -6.01 -0.68 -3.19
CA LEU A 76 -6.45 -2.03 -2.91
C LEU A 76 -7.97 -2.03 -2.66
N VAL A 77 -8.72 -2.64 -3.57
CA VAL A 77 -10.18 -2.56 -3.61
C VAL A 77 -10.82 -3.93 -3.69
N GLY A 78 -11.88 -4.13 -2.93
CA GLY A 78 -12.77 -5.27 -3.09
C GLY A 78 -13.72 -5.00 -4.25
N MET A 79 -13.72 -5.86 -5.27
CA MET A 79 -14.52 -5.69 -6.48
C MET A 79 -15.32 -6.94 -6.81
N SER A 80 -16.44 -6.74 -7.50
CA SER A 80 -17.25 -7.80 -8.07
C SER A 80 -17.46 -7.59 -9.56
N ALA A 81 -17.24 -8.61 -10.37
CA ALA A 81 -17.56 -8.63 -11.80
C ALA A 81 -18.42 -9.87 -12.10
N GLY A 82 -19.73 -9.68 -12.22
CA GLY A 82 -20.68 -10.81 -12.27
C GLY A 82 -20.63 -11.66 -11.01
N MET A 83 -20.40 -12.97 -11.14
CA MET A 83 -20.25 -13.91 -10.01
C MET A 83 -18.85 -13.92 -9.40
N ARG A 84 -17.89 -13.17 -9.95
CA ARG A 84 -16.50 -13.17 -9.49
C ARG A 84 -16.28 -12.03 -8.52
N ASP A 85 -16.12 -12.36 -7.25
CA ASP A 85 -15.69 -11.44 -6.22
C ASP A 85 -14.19 -11.58 -5.96
N GLY A 86 -13.53 -10.48 -5.59
CA GLY A 86 -12.17 -10.51 -5.09
C GLY A 86 -11.53 -9.14 -4.95
N PHE A 87 -10.39 -9.12 -4.28
CA PHE A 87 -9.54 -7.96 -4.11
C PHE A 87 -8.62 -7.79 -5.31
N ASN A 88 -8.46 -6.55 -5.76
CA ASN A 88 -7.59 -6.17 -6.87
C ASN A 88 -6.84 -4.88 -6.53
N VAL A 89 -5.68 -4.71 -7.15
CA VAL A 89 -4.93 -3.46 -7.15
C VAL A 89 -5.36 -2.64 -8.35
N LEU A 90 -5.97 -1.48 -8.11
CA LEU A 90 -6.46 -0.58 -9.13
C LEU A 90 -5.53 0.64 -9.23
N PRO A 91 -4.75 0.78 -10.31
CA PRO A 91 -3.99 1.99 -10.58
C PRO A 91 -4.93 3.10 -11.09
N LEU A 92 -4.75 4.28 -10.54
CA LEU A 92 -5.52 5.48 -10.83
C LEU A 92 -4.59 6.66 -11.10
N ARG A 93 -5.00 7.52 -12.02
CA ARG A 93 -4.31 8.78 -12.31
C ARG A 93 -5.25 9.94 -12.09
N ASN A 94 -4.75 11.03 -11.53
CA ASN A 94 -5.50 12.28 -11.43
C ASN A 94 -5.33 13.09 -12.72
N GLU A 95 -6.43 13.39 -13.40
CA GLU A 95 -6.50 14.22 -14.59
C GLU A 95 -7.36 15.45 -14.29
N GLY A 96 -6.75 16.48 -13.70
CA GLY A 96 -7.39 17.77 -13.48
C GLY A 96 -8.70 17.67 -12.68
N ASP A 97 -8.61 17.12 -11.47
CA ASP A 97 -9.71 16.90 -10.50
C ASP A 97 -10.53 15.62 -10.68
N THR A 98 -10.28 14.85 -11.75
CA THR A 98 -10.94 13.56 -11.96
C THR A 98 -9.95 12.41 -11.83
N TRP A 99 -10.31 11.39 -11.06
CA TRP A 99 -9.56 10.13 -11.01
C TRP A 99 -10.00 9.21 -12.14
N VAL A 100 -9.03 8.72 -12.92
CA VAL A 100 -9.29 7.80 -14.04
C VAL A 100 -8.57 6.47 -13.84
N GLY A 101 -9.24 5.39 -14.23
CA GLY A 101 -8.67 4.04 -14.27
C GLY A 101 -7.56 3.91 -15.31
N VAL A 102 -6.40 3.39 -14.90
CA VAL A 102 -5.30 3.08 -15.81
C VAL A 102 -5.30 1.58 -16.10
N GLU A 103 -5.21 1.18 -17.37
CA GLU A 103 -5.15 -0.24 -17.73
C GLU A 103 -3.76 -0.81 -17.41
N ARG A 104 -3.65 -1.59 -16.32
CA ARG A 104 -2.45 -2.37 -15.97
C ARG A 104 -2.87 -3.69 -15.31
N LYS A 105 -2.38 -4.81 -15.85
CA LYS A 105 -2.82 -6.15 -15.39
C LYS A 105 -2.19 -6.58 -14.07
N ASN A 106 -0.96 -6.15 -13.80
CA ASN A 106 -0.15 -6.59 -12.66
C ASN A 106 0.38 -5.38 -11.88
N ALA A 107 -0.49 -4.40 -11.60
CA ALA A 107 -0.10 -3.24 -10.81
C ALA A 107 0.37 -3.69 -9.42
N LYS A 108 1.55 -3.23 -9.01
CA LYS A 108 2.12 -3.58 -7.70
C LYS A 108 1.50 -2.74 -6.60
N PHE A 109 1.37 -3.32 -5.41
CA PHE A 109 1.00 -2.62 -4.18
C PHE A 109 2.09 -2.84 -3.16
N ALA A 110 2.66 -1.76 -2.63
CA ALA A 110 3.75 -1.88 -1.65
C ALA A 110 3.23 -2.50 -0.36
N GLY A 111 4.01 -3.42 0.20
CA GLY A 111 3.81 -3.87 1.57
C GLY A 111 4.26 -2.84 2.61
N PRO A 112 4.24 -3.24 3.89
CA PRO A 112 4.80 -2.44 4.98
C PRO A 112 6.29 -2.17 4.73
N SER A 113 6.76 -1.03 5.24
CA SER A 113 8.21 -0.80 5.37
C SER A 113 8.86 -1.85 6.28
N PRO A 114 10.17 -2.08 6.18
CA PRO A 114 10.88 -2.98 7.09
C PRO A 114 10.68 -2.63 8.57
N ALA A 115 10.61 -1.34 8.91
CA ALA A 115 10.37 -0.88 10.29
C ALA A 115 8.95 -1.24 10.78
N GLU A 116 7.93 -1.03 9.94
CA GLU A 116 6.54 -1.43 10.26
C GLU A 116 6.41 -2.94 10.38
N ALA A 117 6.97 -3.71 9.44
CA ALA A 117 7.01 -5.17 9.50
C ALA A 117 7.67 -5.65 10.79
N GLN A 118 8.80 -5.05 11.17
CA GLN A 118 9.52 -5.40 12.40
C GLN A 118 8.68 -5.12 13.63
N ALA A 119 8.02 -3.95 13.70
CA ALA A 119 7.16 -3.60 14.82
C ALA A 119 5.99 -4.59 14.95
N MET A 120 5.36 -4.97 13.84
CA MET A 120 4.24 -5.92 13.84
C MET A 120 4.65 -7.32 14.30
N ILE A 121 5.76 -7.87 13.76
CA ILE A 121 6.23 -9.21 14.16
C ILE A 121 6.63 -9.21 15.65
N ARG A 122 7.32 -8.17 16.11
CA ARG A 122 7.71 -8.05 17.53
C ARG A 122 6.50 -7.95 18.45
N ALA A 123 5.49 -7.16 18.07
CA ALA A 123 4.25 -7.04 18.82
C ALA A 123 3.54 -8.39 18.93
N TRP A 124 3.40 -9.10 17.81
CA TRP A 124 2.83 -10.44 17.79
C TRP A 124 3.64 -11.43 18.67
N ALA A 125 4.97 -11.45 18.56
CA ALA A 125 5.81 -12.33 19.36
C ALA A 125 5.68 -12.05 20.86
N LYS A 126 5.57 -10.77 21.25
CA LYS A 126 5.33 -10.37 22.64
C LYS A 126 3.98 -10.85 23.15
N GLU A 127 2.93 -10.71 22.35
CA GLU A 127 1.60 -11.22 22.67
C GLU A 127 1.59 -12.74 22.79
N GLU A 128 2.26 -13.45 21.88
CA GLU A 128 2.36 -14.90 21.87
C GLU A 128 3.10 -15.43 23.10
N VAL A 129 4.23 -14.82 23.46
CA VAL A 129 4.97 -15.15 24.69
C VAL A 129 4.12 -14.91 25.94
N ALA A 130 3.32 -13.85 25.97
CA ALA A 130 2.47 -13.55 27.12
C ALA A 130 1.31 -14.55 27.29
N ARG A 131 0.76 -15.09 26.18
CA ARG A 131 -0.39 -16.00 26.20
C ARG A 131 -0.02 -17.48 26.24
N ASN A 132 1.17 -17.86 25.77
CA ASN A 132 1.58 -19.25 25.57
C ASN A 132 2.86 -19.60 26.37
N PRO A 133 2.76 -20.43 27.43
CA PRO A 133 3.90 -20.83 28.24
C PRO A 133 5.01 -21.58 27.49
N GLU A 134 4.69 -22.26 26.38
CA GLU A 134 5.69 -22.92 25.54
C GLU A 134 6.47 -21.89 24.72
N ALA A 135 5.78 -20.92 24.11
CA ALA A 135 6.42 -19.81 23.42
C ALA A 135 7.30 -18.99 24.37
N ALA A 136 6.90 -18.85 25.64
CA ALA A 136 7.71 -18.17 26.66
C ALA A 136 9.05 -18.87 26.93
N LYS A 137 9.15 -20.19 26.72
CA LYS A 137 10.38 -20.97 26.88
C LYS A 137 11.21 -21.07 25.59
N ASP A 138 10.65 -20.65 24.44
CA ASP A 138 11.33 -20.69 23.15
C ASP A 138 12.29 -19.51 23.00
N VAL A 139 13.58 -19.80 22.85
CA VAL A 139 14.64 -18.80 22.66
C VAL A 139 14.41 -17.96 21.40
N GLN A 140 13.89 -18.54 20.32
CA GLN A 140 13.61 -17.80 19.10
C GLN A 140 12.46 -16.81 19.30
N MET A 141 11.45 -17.15 20.10
CA MET A 141 10.36 -16.22 20.44
C MET A 141 10.83 -15.07 21.33
N GLN A 142 11.76 -15.34 22.26
CA GLN A 142 12.40 -14.31 23.08
C GLN A 142 13.24 -13.34 22.24
N GLU A 143 13.99 -13.85 21.27
CA GLU A 143 14.71 -13.01 20.30
C GLU A 143 13.73 -12.28 19.37
N ALA A 144 12.67 -12.95 18.91
CA ALA A 144 11.65 -12.39 18.03
C ALA A 144 11.00 -11.12 18.60
N GLN A 145 10.65 -11.11 19.89
CA GLN A 145 10.00 -9.96 20.51
C GLN A 145 10.92 -8.76 20.79
N SER A 146 12.24 -8.95 20.81
CA SER A 146 13.19 -7.93 21.33
C SER A 146 14.31 -7.54 20.38
N THR A 147 14.92 -8.50 19.69
CA THR A 147 16.17 -8.31 18.94
C THR A 147 16.05 -8.64 17.46
N MET A 148 14.97 -9.29 17.01
CA MET A 148 14.72 -9.59 15.60
C MET A 148 14.71 -8.35 14.72
N GLN A 149 15.41 -8.42 13.60
CA GLN A 149 15.42 -7.37 12.59
C GLN A 149 14.80 -7.84 11.28
N VAL A 150 13.96 -6.99 10.68
CA VAL A 150 13.54 -7.16 9.29
C VAL A 150 14.54 -6.40 8.44
N LYS A 151 15.34 -7.12 7.66
CA LYS A 151 16.34 -6.50 6.78
C LYS A 151 15.68 -5.90 5.54
N VAL A 152 14.77 -6.67 4.95
CA VAL A 152 14.11 -6.33 3.69
C VAL A 152 12.70 -6.90 3.68
N VAL A 153 11.78 -6.12 3.10
CA VAL A 153 10.47 -6.56 2.64
C VAL A 153 10.50 -6.48 1.12
N ASN A 154 10.45 -7.62 0.45
CA ASN A 154 10.48 -7.74 -1.00
C ASN A 154 9.07 -7.61 -1.58
N GLU A 155 8.89 -8.10 -2.80
CA GLU A 155 7.64 -8.09 -3.53
C GLU A 155 6.50 -8.71 -2.72
N CYS A 156 5.34 -8.06 -2.81
CA CYS A 156 4.13 -8.46 -2.10
C CYS A 156 3.03 -8.79 -3.10
N ASP A 157 2.44 -9.97 -2.93
CA ASP A 157 1.33 -10.43 -3.74
C ASP A 157 0.00 -10.28 -3.00
N VAL A 158 -0.99 -9.70 -3.67
CA VAL A 158 -2.34 -9.58 -3.13
C VAL A 158 -3.10 -10.90 -3.31
N GLN A 159 -3.48 -11.51 -2.19
CA GLN A 159 -4.40 -12.64 -2.19
C GLN A 159 -5.81 -12.19 -2.55
N ARG A 160 -6.24 -12.52 -3.78
CA ARG A 160 -7.54 -12.12 -4.32
C ARG A 160 -8.75 -12.44 -3.42
N LYS A 161 -8.71 -13.52 -2.64
CA LYS A 161 -9.86 -13.93 -1.80
C LYS A 161 -9.99 -13.09 -0.53
N THR A 162 -8.88 -12.69 0.08
CA THR A 162 -8.85 -12.06 1.42
C THR A 162 -8.44 -10.60 1.38
N GLY A 163 -7.74 -10.17 0.32
CA GLY A 163 -7.12 -8.85 0.23
C GLY A 163 -5.84 -8.75 1.06
N TYR A 164 -5.33 -9.85 1.59
CA TYR A 164 -4.07 -9.86 2.33
C TYR A 164 -2.91 -9.77 1.36
N LEU A 165 -1.83 -9.16 1.79
CA LEU A 165 -0.56 -9.17 1.08
C LEU A 165 0.31 -10.27 1.67
N VAL A 166 0.89 -11.09 0.81
CA VAL A 166 1.97 -12.01 1.18
C VAL A 166 3.25 -11.40 0.64
N CYS A 167 4.13 -11.02 1.54
CA CYS A 167 5.41 -10.42 1.19
C CYS A 167 6.54 -11.39 1.51
N ASP A 168 7.48 -11.56 0.59
CA ASP A 168 8.74 -12.22 0.91
C ASP A 168 9.58 -11.29 1.80
N THR A 169 10.06 -11.79 2.93
CA THR A 169 10.84 -10.98 3.88
C THR A 169 12.12 -11.70 4.28
N GLU A 170 13.20 -10.93 4.41
CA GLU A 170 14.44 -11.41 5.02
C GLU A 170 14.50 -10.93 6.47
N LEU A 171 14.50 -11.87 7.39
CA LEU A 171 14.62 -11.63 8.82
C LEU A 171 16.02 -12.00 9.31
N SER A 172 16.45 -11.41 10.41
CA SER A 172 17.62 -11.87 11.15
C SER A 172 17.37 -11.86 12.65
N LEU A 173 17.99 -12.82 13.32
CA LEU A 173 17.99 -12.99 14.77
C LEU A 173 19.44 -13.05 15.24
N PRO A 174 19.76 -12.71 16.49
CA PRO A 174 21.11 -12.91 17.02
C PRO A 174 21.60 -14.35 16.89
N SER A 175 20.73 -15.34 17.11
CA SER A 175 21.03 -16.76 16.89
C SER A 175 21.26 -17.15 15.43
N ARG A 176 20.73 -16.36 14.48
CA ARG A 176 20.84 -16.56 13.02
C ARG A 176 21.19 -15.25 12.30
N PRO A 177 22.44 -14.76 12.45
CA PRO A 177 22.83 -13.43 11.96
C PRO A 177 22.89 -13.35 10.43
N GLN A 178 23.12 -14.49 9.77
CA GLN A 178 23.09 -14.63 8.31
C GLN A 178 21.73 -14.20 7.73
N GLY A 179 20.68 -14.29 8.54
CA GLY A 179 19.30 -14.07 8.13
C GLY A 179 18.65 -15.31 7.54
N PHE A 180 17.33 -15.26 7.40
CA PHE A 180 16.51 -16.29 6.77
C PHE A 180 15.30 -15.66 6.10
N ASN A 181 14.90 -16.24 4.97
CA ASN A 181 13.72 -15.81 4.24
C ASN A 181 12.46 -16.43 4.87
N THR A 182 11.41 -15.62 5.00
CA THR A 182 10.10 -16.07 5.41
C THR A 182 9.02 -15.21 4.77
N GLU A 183 7.83 -15.77 4.61
CA GLU A 183 6.69 -15.08 4.05
C GLU A 183 5.91 -14.38 5.17
N LEU A 184 5.77 -13.07 5.04
CA LEU A 184 4.98 -12.23 5.93
C LEU A 184 3.60 -12.00 5.33
N THR A 185 2.55 -12.52 5.97
CA THR A 185 1.17 -12.20 5.60
C THR A 185 0.69 -10.98 6.40
N VAL A 186 0.25 -9.94 5.70
CA VAL A 186 -0.26 -8.70 6.30
C VAL A 186 -1.59 -8.29 5.68
N MET A 187 -2.36 -7.50 6.41
CA MET A 187 -3.52 -6.80 5.86
C MET A 187 -3.39 -5.30 6.07
N LEU A 188 -3.90 -4.53 5.12
CA LEU A 188 -4.04 -3.09 5.25
C LEU A 188 -5.44 -2.79 5.79
N GLU A 189 -5.51 -2.14 6.95
CA GLU A 189 -6.77 -1.74 7.58
C GLU A 189 -6.71 -0.25 7.91
N ARG A 190 -7.53 0.55 7.22
CA ARG A 190 -7.62 2.02 7.41
C ARG A 190 -6.25 2.71 7.35
N GLY A 191 -5.42 2.30 6.39
CA GLY A 191 -4.08 2.85 6.20
C GLY A 191 -3.01 2.33 7.18
N ASN A 192 -3.35 1.39 8.06
CA ASN A 192 -2.39 0.77 8.99
C ASN A 192 -2.18 -0.70 8.62
N TRP A 193 -0.94 -1.14 8.69
CA TRP A 193 -0.60 -2.54 8.50
C TRP A 193 -0.88 -3.35 9.76
N ARG A 194 -1.42 -4.55 9.56
CA ARG A 194 -1.59 -5.54 10.62
C ARG A 194 -1.04 -6.89 10.18
N TYR A 195 -0.25 -7.52 11.05
CA TYR A 195 0.25 -8.86 10.83
C TYR A 195 -0.87 -9.89 10.97
N VAL A 196 -0.85 -10.88 10.08
CA VAL A 196 -1.77 -12.01 10.08
C VAL A 196 -0.94 -13.28 10.28
N PRO A 197 -0.86 -13.82 11.50
CA PRO A 197 -0.16 -15.07 11.74
C PRO A 197 -0.80 -16.21 10.93
N ARG A 198 0.04 -17.15 10.51
CA ARG A 198 -0.38 -18.35 9.77
C ARG A 198 -1.03 -19.38 10.68
#